data_AF-A0A2U9IMQ5-F1
#
_entry.id   AF-A0A2U9IMQ5-F1
#
_cell.length_a   1.000
_cell.length_b   1.000
_cell.length_c   1.000
_cell.angle_alpha   90.00
_cell.angle_beta   90.00
_cell.angle_gamma   90.00
#
_symmetry.space_group_name_H-M   'P 1'
#
loop_
_entity.id
_entity.type
_entity.pdbx_description
1 polymer ?
#
loop_
_entity_poly.entity_id
_entity_poly.type
_entity_poly.pdbx_seq_one_letter_code
_entity_poly.pdbx_strand_id
1 'polypeptide(L)'
;MIIDRIKELAKFGEVIPGDKTERKVISKIKGFFDQYDEINIIPIPVLNYSETHEISSNGLIDSEYLPYSPSTDFEGEIIKDPKLCNENKALVSNISHIYEINKYYFLGNKYDCGALIFITDKKSKFVIKSPPYLNLLPTSPPKIPAIIISKKELSKIDNNKIVIKSKTNIRESTGYILEVIRNSKTEKKIFVTAHHDHFFNGEHDNLLSVSLLPEIKSNNYELHLISFTAEEMGSLGYSSFSWSYGSRYFINKCLKDTDNILLNINMDNINPKTPIIKYTPGLSNLFTTNQYVYKNIPEIYSDGYSFTKNGIPSLTIEGNNNNYHTIDDIIDLNEEKYINEIIDDINRVLSMENISININEMKNEMIEIGKKLPVGLKSILINVIDNLDYEVYSNILKLYGGILNFDNPFINVTLFHKLIGINNIKNYTYLEGSPSIEISSADNEFIKEMKKIFEAEYINLLYDISKKFL
;
A
#
# COMPACT_ATOMS: atom_id res chain seq x y z
N MET A 1 12.03 -22.42 -13.26
CA MET A 1 11.04 -22.89 -12.25
C MET A 1 10.21 -21.74 -11.69
N ILE A 2 10.82 -20.68 -11.11
CA ILE A 2 10.05 -19.55 -10.57
C ILE A 2 9.30 -18.79 -11.67
N ILE A 3 9.99 -18.49 -12.77
CA ILE A 3 9.35 -17.83 -13.93
C ILE A 3 8.18 -18.67 -14.45
N ASP A 4 8.29 -19.99 -14.47
CA ASP A 4 7.20 -20.87 -14.90
C ASP A 4 5.96 -20.74 -13.99
N ARG A 5 6.16 -20.61 -12.67
CA ARG A 5 5.06 -20.35 -11.72
C ARG A 5 4.42 -18.99 -11.97
N ILE A 6 5.22 -17.95 -12.19
CA ILE A 6 4.73 -16.60 -12.52
C ILE A 6 3.87 -16.65 -13.79
N LYS A 7 4.40 -17.23 -14.87
CA LYS A 7 3.67 -17.35 -16.14
C LYS A 7 2.44 -18.24 -16.01
N GLU A 8 2.43 -19.21 -15.11
CA GLU A 8 1.25 -20.02 -14.83
C GLU A 8 0.16 -19.23 -14.11
N LEU A 9 0.51 -18.43 -13.11
CA LEU A 9 -0.41 -17.56 -12.40
C LEU A 9 -0.95 -16.43 -13.30
N ALA A 10 -0.09 -15.82 -14.14
CA ALA A 10 -0.49 -14.74 -15.05
C ALA A 10 -1.53 -15.18 -16.10
N LYS A 11 -1.64 -16.48 -16.41
CA LYS A 11 -2.68 -17.02 -17.32
C LYS A 11 -4.10 -16.85 -16.79
N PHE A 12 -4.27 -16.66 -15.48
CA PHE A 12 -5.58 -16.35 -14.91
C PHE A 12 -6.02 -14.91 -15.21
N GLY A 13 -5.12 -14.07 -15.73
CA GLY A 13 -5.34 -12.65 -15.91
C GLY A 13 -5.42 -11.93 -14.56
N GLU A 14 -6.03 -10.75 -14.59
CA GLU A 14 -6.22 -9.89 -13.43
C GLU A 14 -6.99 -10.61 -12.31
N VAL A 15 -6.46 -10.50 -11.08
CA VAL A 15 -7.05 -11.13 -9.91
C VAL A 15 -7.68 -10.05 -9.04
N ILE A 16 -9.01 -9.95 -9.12
CA ILE A 16 -9.80 -9.05 -8.29
C ILE A 16 -10.24 -9.76 -7.00
N PRO A 17 -10.05 -9.14 -5.81
CA PRO A 17 -10.53 -9.70 -4.55
C PRO A 17 -12.02 -10.05 -4.58
N GLY A 18 -12.35 -11.24 -4.09
CA GLY A 18 -13.71 -11.75 -4.03
C GLY A 18 -14.28 -12.23 -5.37
N ASP A 19 -13.47 -12.33 -6.43
CA ASP A 19 -13.86 -12.95 -7.69
C ASP A 19 -13.67 -14.47 -7.69
N LYS A 20 -14.37 -15.17 -8.60
CA LYS A 20 -14.23 -16.62 -8.78
C LYS A 20 -12.81 -17.02 -9.20
N THR A 21 -12.09 -16.14 -9.89
CA THR A 21 -10.72 -16.39 -10.37
C THR A 21 -9.72 -16.47 -9.22
N GLU A 22 -9.88 -15.64 -8.19
CA GLU A 22 -9.04 -15.62 -6.98
C GLU A 22 -8.95 -17.01 -6.32
N ARG A 23 -10.09 -17.70 -6.13
CA ARG A 23 -10.09 -19.06 -5.55
C ARG A 23 -9.28 -20.07 -6.36
N LYS A 24 -9.25 -19.93 -7.68
CA LYS A 24 -8.44 -20.80 -8.56
C LYS A 24 -6.95 -20.48 -8.40
N VAL A 25 -6.61 -19.21 -8.32
CA VAL A 25 -5.24 -18.72 -8.07
C VAL A 25 -4.74 -19.20 -6.70
N ILE A 26 -5.52 -19.05 -5.63
CA ILE A 26 -5.19 -19.60 -4.30
C ILE A 26 -4.95 -21.11 -4.34
N SER A 27 -5.80 -21.86 -5.03
CA SER A 27 -5.63 -23.31 -5.18
C SER A 27 -4.34 -23.65 -5.93
N LYS A 28 -3.96 -22.83 -6.91
CA LYS A 28 -2.72 -22.97 -7.66
C LYS A 28 -1.49 -22.64 -6.82
N ILE A 29 -1.50 -21.54 -6.08
CA ILE A 29 -0.43 -21.12 -5.16
C ILE A 29 -0.21 -22.20 -4.09
N LYS A 30 -1.29 -22.70 -3.47
CA LYS A 30 -1.22 -23.82 -2.52
C LYS A 30 -0.48 -25.03 -3.11
N GLY A 31 -0.71 -25.34 -4.39
CA GLY A 31 -0.07 -26.44 -5.09
C GLY A 31 1.43 -26.26 -5.36
N PHE A 32 2.00 -25.08 -5.11
CA PHE A 32 3.45 -24.86 -5.25
C PHE A 32 4.26 -25.24 -3.99
N PHE A 33 3.59 -25.48 -2.85
CA PHE A 33 4.25 -25.84 -1.60
C PHE A 33 4.37 -27.35 -1.45
N ASP A 34 5.61 -27.86 -1.47
CA ASP A 34 5.90 -29.28 -1.25
C ASP A 34 6.12 -29.64 0.23
N GLN A 35 6.43 -28.64 1.06
CA GLN A 35 6.75 -28.81 2.49
C GLN A 35 5.97 -27.78 3.31
N TYR A 36 5.18 -28.26 4.27
CA TYR A 36 4.40 -27.47 5.22
C TYR A 36 3.91 -28.37 6.35
N ASP A 37 3.65 -27.77 7.50
CA ASP A 37 2.98 -28.45 8.62
C ASP A 37 1.49 -28.14 8.64
N GLU A 38 1.11 -26.90 8.31
CA GLU A 38 -0.28 -26.44 8.25
C GLU A 38 -0.51 -25.52 7.04
N ILE A 39 -1.71 -25.57 6.46
CA ILE A 39 -2.16 -24.63 5.43
C ILE A 39 -3.55 -24.14 5.80
N ASN A 40 -3.66 -22.83 5.98
CA ASN A 40 -4.89 -22.13 6.27
C ASN A 40 -5.36 -21.33 5.04
N ILE A 41 -6.65 -21.43 4.75
CA ILE A 41 -7.32 -20.56 3.79
C ILE A 41 -8.33 -19.74 4.60
N ILE A 42 -8.02 -18.47 4.80
CA ILE A 42 -8.74 -17.59 5.73
C ILE A 42 -9.65 -16.69 4.90
N PRO A 43 -10.98 -16.86 4.97
CA PRO A 43 -11.92 -15.99 4.27
C PRO A 43 -12.01 -14.63 4.97
N ILE A 44 -11.98 -13.55 4.20
CA ILE A 44 -12.20 -12.19 4.70
C ILE A 44 -13.26 -11.47 3.85
N PRO A 45 -14.07 -10.57 4.44
CA PRO A 45 -15.02 -9.77 3.67
C PRO A 45 -14.27 -8.72 2.85
N VAL A 46 -14.60 -8.59 1.56
CA VAL A 46 -13.96 -7.64 0.64
C VAL A 46 -14.98 -6.97 -0.27
N LEU A 47 -14.63 -5.82 -0.83
CA LEU A 47 -15.42 -5.11 -1.81
C LEU A 47 -15.00 -5.53 -3.24
N ASN A 48 -15.76 -6.44 -3.84
CA ASN A 48 -15.51 -6.89 -5.21
C ASN A 48 -15.97 -5.85 -6.24
N TYR A 49 -15.20 -5.69 -7.31
CA TYR A 49 -15.44 -4.75 -8.40
C TYR A 49 -15.45 -5.47 -9.75
N SER A 50 -16.39 -5.08 -10.61
CA SER A 50 -16.41 -5.47 -12.02
C SER A 50 -17.07 -4.38 -12.84
N GLU A 51 -16.68 -4.26 -14.10
CA GLU A 51 -17.19 -3.20 -14.97
C GLU A 51 -17.26 -3.64 -16.43
N THR A 52 -18.04 -2.88 -17.20
CA THR A 52 -17.99 -2.86 -18.66
C THR A 52 -18.11 -1.41 -19.11
N HIS A 53 -17.25 -0.98 -20.02
CA HIS A 53 -17.27 0.39 -20.56
C HIS A 53 -17.09 0.45 -22.08
N GLU A 54 -17.56 1.56 -22.64
CA GLU A 54 -17.28 2.01 -23.99
C GLU A 54 -17.04 3.52 -23.95
N ILE A 55 -15.97 3.96 -24.60
CA ILE A 55 -15.58 5.38 -24.65
C ILE A 55 -15.32 5.75 -26.09
N SER A 56 -15.93 6.86 -26.51
CA SER A 56 -15.77 7.34 -27.88
C SER A 56 -15.74 8.86 -27.96
N SER A 57 -15.04 9.34 -28.98
CA SER A 57 -15.04 10.74 -29.40
C SER A 57 -15.04 10.77 -30.93
N ASN A 58 -13.89 10.93 -31.60
CA ASN A 58 -13.77 10.74 -33.06
C ASN A 58 -13.73 9.27 -33.50
N GLY A 59 -13.72 8.35 -32.55
CA GLY A 59 -13.72 6.91 -32.72
C GLY A 59 -13.71 6.21 -31.36
N LEU A 60 -13.71 4.88 -31.37
CA LEU A 60 -13.57 4.09 -30.15
C LEU A 60 -12.16 4.22 -29.56
N ILE A 61 -12.10 4.52 -28.26
CA ILE A 61 -10.87 4.75 -27.51
C ILE A 61 -10.56 3.50 -26.68
N ASP A 62 -9.35 2.97 -26.79
CA ASP A 62 -8.87 1.92 -25.90
C ASP A 62 -8.51 2.53 -24.54
N SER A 63 -9.19 2.09 -23.49
CA SER A 63 -9.14 2.72 -22.18
C SER A 63 -9.30 1.71 -21.05
N GLU A 64 -8.94 2.12 -19.84
CA GLU A 64 -9.41 1.47 -18.62
C GLU A 64 -10.39 2.36 -17.87
N TYR A 65 -11.45 1.73 -17.39
CA TYR A 65 -12.36 2.34 -16.42
C TYR A 65 -11.83 2.09 -15.01
N LEU A 66 -11.46 3.15 -14.30
CA LEU A 66 -10.70 2.99 -13.06
C LEU A 66 -11.56 2.32 -11.96
N PRO A 67 -10.99 1.38 -11.18
CA PRO A 67 -11.70 0.70 -10.10
C PRO A 67 -12.41 1.66 -9.16
N TYR A 68 -13.67 1.32 -8.83
CA TYR A 68 -14.64 2.11 -8.05
C TYR A 68 -15.22 3.35 -8.73
N SER A 69 -14.95 3.58 -10.02
CA SER A 69 -15.72 4.54 -10.81
C SER A 69 -17.23 4.19 -10.83
N PRO A 70 -18.13 5.17 -10.72
CA PRO A 70 -19.57 4.93 -10.80
C PRO A 70 -20.00 4.49 -12.20
N SER A 71 -21.19 3.90 -12.34
CA SER A 71 -21.79 3.70 -13.67
C SER A 71 -22.17 5.05 -14.28
N THR A 72 -22.08 5.19 -15.60
CA THR A 72 -22.44 6.44 -16.27
C THR A 72 -22.94 6.24 -17.70
N ASP A 73 -23.77 7.18 -18.17
CA ASP A 73 -24.07 7.43 -19.58
C ASP A 73 -23.84 8.93 -19.79
N PHE A 74 -22.56 9.29 -19.92
CA PHE A 74 -22.10 10.67 -19.94
C PHE A 74 -21.80 11.10 -21.37
N GLU A 75 -22.21 12.32 -21.67
CA GLU A 75 -21.88 13.02 -22.91
C GLU A 75 -21.51 14.45 -22.54
N GLY A 76 -20.31 14.90 -22.93
CA GLY A 76 -19.87 16.24 -22.54
C GLY A 76 -18.65 16.77 -23.26
N GLU A 77 -18.40 18.05 -23.06
CA GLU A 77 -17.27 18.77 -23.64
C GLU A 77 -15.97 18.47 -22.91
N ILE A 78 -14.86 18.45 -23.65
CA ILE A 78 -13.54 18.22 -23.06
C ILE A 78 -12.89 19.53 -22.66
N ILE A 79 -12.38 19.58 -21.44
CA ILE A 79 -11.64 20.73 -20.91
C ILE A 79 -10.31 20.27 -20.29
N LYS A 80 -9.35 21.19 -20.21
CA LYS A 80 -8.01 20.94 -19.63
C LYS A 80 -7.76 21.72 -18.34
N ASP A 81 -8.51 22.80 -18.10
CA ASP A 81 -8.43 23.57 -16.85
C ASP A 81 -9.55 23.12 -15.90
N PRO A 82 -9.23 22.48 -14.76
CA PRO A 82 -10.22 22.03 -13.79
C PRO A 82 -11.23 23.11 -13.38
N LYS A 83 -10.83 24.39 -13.36
CA LYS A 83 -11.72 25.50 -12.96
C LYS A 83 -12.88 25.75 -13.93
N LEU A 84 -12.78 25.23 -15.16
CA LEU A 84 -13.82 25.35 -16.18
C LEU A 84 -14.81 24.17 -16.18
N CYS A 85 -14.62 23.20 -15.28
CA CYS A 85 -15.50 22.05 -15.14
C CYS A 85 -16.90 22.42 -14.67
N ASN A 86 -17.82 21.52 -15.01
CA ASN A 86 -19.13 21.33 -14.42
C ASN A 86 -19.61 19.92 -14.81
N GLU A 87 -20.84 19.58 -14.42
CA GLU A 87 -21.43 18.25 -14.61
C GLU A 87 -21.53 17.78 -16.07
N ASN A 88 -21.41 18.70 -17.05
CA ASN A 88 -21.47 18.41 -18.49
C ASN A 88 -20.08 18.41 -19.15
N LYS A 89 -18.99 18.43 -18.36
CA LYS A 89 -17.62 18.55 -18.86
C LYS A 89 -16.70 17.47 -18.32
N ALA A 90 -15.86 16.96 -19.21
CA ALA A 90 -14.82 15.99 -18.90
C ALA A 90 -13.46 16.68 -18.80
N LEU A 91 -12.81 16.56 -17.62
CA LEU A 91 -11.46 17.07 -17.44
C LEU A 91 -10.45 16.06 -17.97
N VAL A 92 -9.63 16.50 -18.93
CA VAL A 92 -8.50 15.74 -19.46
C VAL A 92 -7.20 16.21 -18.80
N SER A 93 -6.50 15.29 -18.14
CA SER A 93 -5.25 15.57 -17.41
C SER A 93 -4.12 14.63 -17.84
N ASN A 94 -3.02 15.21 -18.31
CA ASN A 94 -1.76 14.48 -18.48
C ASN A 94 -1.12 14.29 -17.11
N ILE A 95 -0.90 13.04 -16.71
CA ILE A 95 -0.26 12.70 -15.44
C ILE A 95 1.06 11.98 -15.72
N SER A 96 2.07 12.24 -14.88
CA SER A 96 3.37 11.58 -14.96
C SER A 96 3.43 10.30 -14.12
N HIS A 97 2.59 10.22 -13.08
CA HIS A 97 2.47 9.05 -12.22
C HIS A 97 1.01 8.80 -11.82
N ILE A 98 0.61 7.54 -11.70
CA ILE A 98 -0.76 7.17 -11.29
C ILE A 98 -1.15 7.69 -9.90
N TYR A 99 -0.19 8.00 -9.03
CA TYR A 99 -0.45 8.55 -7.69
C TYR A 99 -0.96 10.01 -7.75
N GLU A 100 -0.80 10.69 -8.90
CA GLU A 100 -1.41 12.01 -9.13
C GLU A 100 -2.94 11.95 -9.29
N ILE A 101 -3.51 10.77 -9.54
CA ILE A 101 -4.96 10.57 -9.73
C ILE A 101 -5.74 11.14 -8.54
N ASN A 102 -5.29 10.93 -7.29
CA ASN A 102 -5.95 11.46 -6.10
C ASN A 102 -6.09 12.99 -6.13
N LYS A 103 -5.04 13.71 -6.56
CA LYS A 103 -5.06 15.18 -6.67
C LYS A 103 -6.09 15.63 -7.68
N TYR A 104 -6.09 15.06 -8.87
CA TYR A 104 -7.01 15.47 -9.93
C TYR A 104 -8.44 15.00 -9.67
N TYR A 105 -8.62 13.86 -8.99
CA TYR A 105 -9.92 13.40 -8.53
C TYR A 105 -10.51 14.34 -7.49
N PHE A 106 -9.69 14.83 -6.55
CA PHE A 106 -10.08 15.90 -5.63
C PHE A 106 -10.48 17.19 -6.37
N LEU A 107 -9.69 17.65 -7.33
CA LEU A 107 -10.02 18.84 -8.14
C LEU A 107 -11.31 18.63 -8.93
N GLY A 108 -11.54 17.42 -9.46
CA GLY A 108 -12.76 17.05 -10.15
C GLY A 108 -14.01 17.23 -9.28
N ASN A 109 -13.95 16.74 -8.04
CA ASN A 109 -15.04 16.94 -7.07
C ASN A 109 -15.21 18.41 -6.68
N LYS A 110 -14.10 19.14 -6.52
CA LYS A 110 -14.14 20.56 -6.14
C LYS A 110 -14.81 21.46 -7.18
N TYR A 111 -14.69 21.11 -8.46
CA TYR A 111 -15.24 21.88 -9.58
C TYR A 111 -16.38 21.13 -10.30
N ASP A 112 -16.99 20.14 -9.63
CA ASP A 112 -18.14 19.38 -10.11
C ASP A 112 -17.99 18.82 -11.53
N CYS A 113 -16.80 18.32 -11.90
CA CYS A 113 -16.59 17.71 -13.23
C CYS A 113 -17.53 16.52 -13.46
N GLY A 114 -18.09 16.41 -14.67
CA GLY A 114 -18.92 15.28 -15.08
C GLY A 114 -18.13 14.00 -15.34
N ALA A 115 -16.87 14.11 -15.76
CA ALA A 115 -15.96 12.97 -15.93
C ALA A 115 -14.49 13.38 -15.82
N LEU A 116 -13.61 12.40 -15.55
CA LEU A 116 -12.16 12.57 -15.52
C LEU A 116 -11.48 11.60 -16.47
N ILE A 117 -10.55 12.13 -17.27
CA ILE A 117 -9.76 11.35 -18.23
C ILE A 117 -8.29 11.62 -17.96
N PHE A 118 -7.59 10.57 -17.54
CA PHE A 118 -6.16 10.58 -17.28
C PHE A 118 -5.40 10.08 -18.49
N ILE A 119 -4.31 10.75 -18.82
CA ILE A 119 -3.42 10.34 -19.91
C ILE A 119 -2.07 9.97 -19.33
N THR A 120 -1.65 8.75 -19.65
CA THR A 120 -0.36 8.16 -19.27
C THR A 120 0.38 7.63 -20.49
N ASP A 121 1.66 7.29 -20.35
CA ASP A 121 2.43 6.69 -21.46
C ASP A 121 1.87 5.32 -21.88
N LYS A 122 1.40 4.56 -20.90
CA LYS A 122 0.86 3.21 -21.05
C LYS A 122 -0.53 3.12 -20.45
N LYS A 123 -1.27 2.10 -20.85
CA LYS A 123 -2.53 1.75 -20.22
C LYS A 123 -2.23 1.24 -18.80
N SER A 124 -2.85 1.86 -17.80
CA SER A 124 -2.55 1.61 -16.38
C SER A 124 -3.84 1.47 -15.56
N LYS A 125 -3.74 1.00 -14.31
CA LYS A 125 -4.87 0.99 -13.36
C LYS A 125 -4.49 1.60 -12.02
N PHE A 126 -5.49 2.16 -11.35
CA PHE A 126 -5.36 2.73 -10.01
C PHE A 126 -6.75 2.86 -9.39
N VAL A 127 -6.88 2.52 -8.11
CA VAL A 127 -8.15 2.64 -7.40
C VAL A 127 -8.47 4.10 -7.11
N ILE A 128 -9.62 4.58 -7.59
CA ILE A 128 -10.07 5.93 -7.26
C ILE A 128 -10.68 5.98 -5.86
N LYS A 129 -10.45 7.11 -5.19
CA LYS A 129 -10.74 7.30 -3.76
C LYS A 129 -11.47 8.61 -3.58
N SER A 130 -12.47 8.61 -2.70
CA SER A 130 -13.09 9.84 -2.24
C SER A 130 -12.34 10.40 -1.03
N PRO A 131 -12.32 11.73 -0.85
CA PRO A 131 -11.88 12.32 0.39
C PRO A 131 -12.81 11.92 1.57
N PRO A 132 -12.31 11.96 2.81
CA PRO A 132 -10.95 12.35 3.18
C PRO A 132 -9.94 11.23 2.82
N TYR A 133 -8.79 11.58 2.24
CA TYR A 133 -7.75 10.60 1.88
C TYR A 133 -7.03 10.06 3.12
N LEU A 134 -6.41 8.89 3.00
CA LEU A 134 -5.74 8.16 4.11
C LEU A 134 -6.68 7.79 5.29
N ASN A 135 -7.98 7.71 5.03
CA ASN A 135 -8.97 7.34 6.04
C ASN A 135 -9.05 5.82 6.17
N LEU A 136 -8.92 5.31 7.39
CA LEU A 136 -9.09 3.89 7.71
C LEU A 136 -10.57 3.50 7.92
N LEU A 137 -11.44 4.49 8.09
CA LEU A 137 -12.88 4.30 8.21
C LEU A 137 -13.57 4.36 6.84
N PRO A 138 -14.80 3.83 6.72
CA PRO A 138 -15.62 3.98 5.52
C PRO A 138 -15.69 5.44 5.03
N THR A 139 -15.66 5.62 3.71
CA THR A 139 -15.88 6.92 3.06
C THR A 139 -17.03 6.84 2.05
N SER A 140 -17.43 8.00 1.50
CA SER A 140 -18.43 8.00 0.43
C SER A 140 -17.87 7.35 -0.83
N PRO A 141 -18.67 6.56 -1.57
CA PRO A 141 -18.22 6.01 -2.84
C PRO A 141 -17.80 7.13 -3.81
N PRO A 142 -16.81 6.88 -4.68
CA PRO A 142 -16.46 7.82 -5.74
C PRO A 142 -17.67 8.18 -6.62
N LYS A 143 -17.86 9.48 -6.89
CA LYS A 143 -19.02 10.03 -7.61
C LYS A 143 -18.76 10.41 -9.06
N ILE A 144 -17.50 10.51 -9.48
CA ILE A 144 -17.14 10.98 -10.82
C ILE A 144 -16.56 9.79 -11.60
N PRO A 145 -17.09 9.50 -12.80
CA PRO A 145 -16.52 8.48 -13.67
C PRO A 145 -15.07 8.86 -14.04
N ALA A 146 -14.14 7.94 -13.83
CA ALA A 146 -12.73 8.18 -14.03
C ALA A 146 -12.12 7.12 -14.95
N ILE A 147 -11.38 7.61 -15.94
CA ILE A 147 -10.87 6.80 -17.05
C ILE A 147 -9.39 7.10 -17.20
N ILE A 148 -8.64 6.10 -17.63
CA ILE A 148 -7.25 6.28 -18.04
C ILE A 148 -7.04 5.75 -19.45
N ILE A 149 -6.25 6.48 -20.22
CA ILE A 149 -5.90 6.16 -21.61
C ILE A 149 -4.40 6.34 -21.82
N SER A 150 -3.86 5.62 -22.80
CA SER A 150 -2.49 5.85 -23.22
C SER A 150 -2.37 7.09 -24.13
N LYS A 151 -1.21 7.72 -24.18
CA LYS A 151 -0.91 8.84 -25.10
C LYS A 151 -1.17 8.49 -26.57
N LYS A 152 -1.11 7.21 -26.95
CA LYS A 152 -1.38 6.75 -28.32
C LYS A 152 -2.83 7.01 -28.75
N GLU A 153 -3.75 7.05 -27.79
CA GLU A 153 -5.18 7.23 -28.04
C GLU A 153 -5.59 8.72 -28.12
N LEU A 154 -4.66 9.65 -27.85
CA LEU A 154 -4.95 11.09 -27.87
C LEU A 154 -5.47 11.59 -29.21
N SER A 155 -5.04 10.99 -30.33
CA SER A 155 -5.49 11.38 -31.67
C SER A 155 -6.98 11.12 -31.90
N LYS A 156 -7.59 10.24 -31.10
CA LYS A 156 -9.01 9.90 -31.17
C LYS A 156 -9.89 10.82 -30.32
N ILE A 157 -9.29 11.63 -29.46
CA ILE A 157 -9.97 12.63 -28.66
C ILE A 157 -10.17 13.90 -29.50
N ASP A 158 -11.42 14.20 -29.86
CA ASP A 158 -11.80 15.53 -30.34
C ASP A 158 -11.86 16.51 -29.18
N ASN A 159 -11.46 17.76 -29.39
CA ASN A 159 -11.57 18.79 -28.35
C ASN A 159 -13.05 19.17 -28.05
N ASN A 160 -14.00 18.71 -28.87
CA ASN A 160 -15.40 19.15 -28.76
C ASN A 160 -16.24 18.27 -27.83
N LYS A 161 -16.08 16.93 -27.87
CA LYS A 161 -17.05 16.03 -27.24
C LYS A 161 -16.48 14.65 -26.93
N ILE A 162 -16.89 14.09 -25.79
CA ILE A 162 -16.66 12.68 -25.44
C ILE A 162 -17.95 12.03 -24.95
N VAL A 163 -18.10 10.76 -25.27
CA VAL A 163 -19.18 9.88 -24.79
C VAL A 163 -18.57 8.75 -23.98
N ILE A 164 -19.09 8.53 -22.78
CA ILE A 164 -18.68 7.48 -21.86
C ILE A 164 -19.92 6.70 -21.46
N LYS A 165 -19.94 5.41 -21.77
CA LYS A 165 -20.98 4.49 -21.31
C LYS A 165 -20.33 3.43 -20.45
N SER A 166 -20.74 3.31 -19.20
CA SER A 166 -20.20 2.31 -18.30
C SER A 166 -21.27 1.73 -17.38
N LYS A 167 -21.08 0.46 -17.05
CA LYS A 167 -21.83 -0.22 -16.02
C LYS A 167 -20.84 -0.85 -15.05
N THR A 168 -20.92 -0.42 -13.80
CA THR A 168 -20.11 -0.94 -12.71
C THR A 168 -20.97 -1.73 -11.74
N ASN A 169 -20.41 -2.81 -11.22
CA ASN A 169 -21.02 -3.64 -10.21
C ASN A 169 -20.04 -3.77 -9.05
N ILE A 170 -20.45 -3.21 -7.91
CA ILE A 170 -19.68 -3.19 -6.67
C ILE A 170 -20.52 -3.84 -5.59
N ARG A 171 -19.95 -4.85 -4.92
CA ARG A 171 -20.65 -5.60 -3.89
C ARG A 171 -19.68 -6.15 -2.86
N GLU A 172 -20.18 -6.36 -1.67
CA GLU A 172 -19.47 -7.19 -0.70
C GLU A 172 -19.37 -8.64 -1.22
N SER A 173 -18.19 -9.22 -1.06
CA SER A 173 -17.86 -10.60 -1.41
C SER A 173 -16.88 -11.14 -0.37
N THR A 174 -16.29 -12.30 -0.65
CA THR A 174 -15.32 -12.96 0.23
C THR A 174 -14.03 -13.18 -0.53
N GLY A 175 -12.96 -12.51 -0.10
CA GLY A 175 -11.59 -12.76 -0.53
C GLY A 175 -10.93 -13.83 0.35
N TYR A 176 -9.77 -14.35 -0.06
CA TYR A 176 -9.09 -15.43 0.65
C TYR A 176 -7.62 -15.12 0.87
N ILE A 177 -7.18 -15.25 2.11
CA ILE A 177 -5.77 -15.25 2.46
C ILE A 177 -5.30 -16.70 2.50
N LEU A 178 -4.16 -17.00 1.89
CA LEU A 178 -3.48 -18.28 2.04
C LEU A 178 -2.32 -18.10 3.01
N GLU A 179 -2.32 -18.88 4.08
CA GLU A 179 -1.21 -18.96 5.04
C GLU A 179 -0.67 -20.38 5.05
N VAL A 180 0.64 -20.53 4.88
CA VAL A 180 1.35 -21.79 4.98
C VAL A 180 2.32 -21.70 6.15
N ILE A 181 2.18 -22.63 7.10
CA ILE A 181 2.98 -22.64 8.34
C ILE A 181 4.00 -23.77 8.27
N ARG A 182 5.24 -23.44 8.62
CA ARG A 182 6.33 -24.39 8.85
C ARG A 182 6.83 -24.20 10.28
N ASN A 183 6.59 -25.19 11.12
CA ASN A 183 6.92 -25.15 12.53
C ASN A 183 8.43 -25.24 12.72
N SER A 184 8.92 -24.65 13.81
CA SER A 184 10.29 -24.82 14.26
C SER A 184 10.33 -25.39 15.68
N LYS A 185 11.53 -25.66 16.18
CA LYS A 185 11.71 -26.04 17.59
C LYS A 185 11.56 -24.87 18.56
N THR A 186 11.44 -23.64 18.05
CA THR A 186 11.29 -22.42 18.85
C THR A 186 9.91 -21.83 18.66
N GLU A 187 9.43 -21.10 19.67
CA GLU A 187 8.15 -20.37 19.61
C GLU A 187 8.26 -19.03 18.85
N LYS A 188 9.45 -18.69 18.35
CA LYS A 188 9.72 -17.44 17.63
C LYS A 188 9.22 -17.53 16.20
N LYS A 189 8.43 -16.55 15.78
CA LYS A 189 7.76 -16.51 14.48
C LYS A 189 8.35 -15.46 13.57
N ILE A 190 8.48 -15.79 12.29
CA ILE A 190 8.78 -14.84 11.23
C ILE A 190 7.72 -14.96 10.14
N PHE A 191 7.18 -13.82 9.74
CA PHE A 191 6.20 -13.72 8.68
C PHE A 191 6.93 -13.34 7.40
N VAL A 192 6.66 -14.06 6.31
CA VAL A 192 7.13 -13.72 4.96
C VAL A 192 5.89 -13.57 4.09
N THR A 193 5.67 -12.36 3.61
CA THR A 193 4.36 -11.91 3.11
C THR A 193 4.46 -11.37 1.69
N ALA A 194 3.39 -11.58 0.91
CA ALA A 194 3.16 -11.04 -0.41
C ALA A 194 1.64 -10.96 -0.65
N HIS A 195 1.17 -10.26 -1.69
CA HIS A 195 -0.23 -10.31 -2.12
C HIS A 195 -0.38 -10.96 -3.50
N HIS A 196 -1.54 -11.55 -3.78
CA HIS A 196 -1.81 -12.21 -5.06
C HIS A 196 -2.86 -11.49 -5.91
N ASP A 197 -3.64 -10.58 -5.34
CA ASP A 197 -4.45 -9.68 -6.15
C ASP A 197 -3.55 -8.69 -6.87
N HIS A 198 -3.86 -8.44 -8.14
CA HIS A 198 -3.00 -7.65 -9.02
C HIS A 198 -3.79 -7.16 -10.23
N PHE A 199 -3.30 -6.10 -10.85
CA PHE A 199 -3.82 -5.55 -12.10
C PHE A 199 -3.18 -6.20 -13.34
N PHE A 200 -3.98 -6.39 -14.40
CA PHE A 200 -3.52 -6.93 -15.68
C PHE A 200 -2.77 -8.28 -15.56
N ASN A 201 -1.46 -8.29 -15.80
CA ASN A 201 -0.61 -9.49 -15.72
C ASN A 201 0.06 -9.63 -14.35
N GLY A 202 0.35 -8.51 -13.67
CA GLY A 202 0.94 -8.44 -12.33
C GLY A 202 2.18 -9.30 -12.11
N GLU A 203 3.05 -9.45 -13.12
CA GLU A 203 4.14 -10.41 -13.01
C GLU A 203 5.20 -9.99 -11.98
N HIS A 204 5.55 -8.69 -11.90
CA HIS A 204 6.38 -8.19 -10.80
C HIS A 204 5.53 -7.83 -9.60
N ASP A 205 4.31 -7.34 -9.86
CA ASP A 205 3.37 -6.84 -8.88
C ASP A 205 2.04 -7.63 -8.90
N ASN A 206 1.94 -8.76 -8.20
CA ASN A 206 2.94 -9.28 -7.27
C ASN A 206 3.16 -10.79 -7.37
N LEU A 207 2.93 -11.35 -8.56
CA LEU A 207 3.05 -12.79 -8.83
C LEU A 207 4.49 -13.31 -8.65
N LEU A 208 5.50 -12.46 -8.89
CA LEU A 208 6.89 -12.79 -8.58
C LEU A 208 7.03 -13.17 -7.10
N SER A 209 6.69 -12.26 -6.19
CA SER A 209 6.82 -12.47 -4.74
C SER A 209 6.03 -13.67 -4.25
N VAL A 210 4.80 -13.84 -4.74
CA VAL A 210 3.96 -15.03 -4.46
C VAL A 210 4.66 -16.32 -4.89
N SER A 211 5.35 -16.30 -6.05
CA SER A 211 6.07 -17.45 -6.58
C SER A 211 7.36 -17.77 -5.82
N LEU A 212 7.91 -16.81 -5.05
CA LEU A 212 9.08 -17.00 -4.18
C LEU A 212 8.74 -17.70 -2.87
N LEU A 213 7.54 -17.49 -2.31
CA LEU A 213 7.15 -18.02 -1.00
C LEU A 213 7.50 -19.51 -0.78
N PRO A 214 7.27 -20.44 -1.73
CA PRO A 214 7.60 -21.85 -1.54
C PRO A 214 9.09 -22.13 -1.30
N GLU A 215 9.97 -21.28 -1.84
CA GLU A 215 11.44 -21.41 -1.76
C GLU A 215 12.03 -20.90 -0.43
N ILE A 216 11.23 -20.16 0.35
CA ILE A 216 11.69 -19.52 1.59
C ILE A 216 11.66 -20.51 2.75
N LYS A 217 12.81 -20.74 3.39
CA LYS A 217 13.01 -21.81 4.39
C LYS A 217 13.73 -21.30 5.63
N SER A 218 13.40 -21.88 6.77
CA SER A 218 14.11 -21.69 8.03
C SER A 218 14.04 -22.97 8.85
N ASN A 219 15.12 -23.25 9.59
CA ASN A 219 15.15 -24.27 10.64
C ASN A 219 15.14 -23.67 12.04
N ASN A 220 15.29 -22.34 12.15
CA ASN A 220 15.49 -21.64 13.42
C ASN A 220 14.20 -21.01 13.94
N TYR A 221 13.30 -20.63 13.03
CA TYR A 221 12.08 -19.89 13.33
C TYR A 221 10.88 -20.57 12.71
N GLU A 222 9.74 -20.49 13.40
CA GLU A 222 8.46 -20.84 12.79
C GLU A 222 8.18 -19.84 11.67
N LEU A 223 7.89 -20.34 10.47
CA LEU A 223 7.61 -19.50 9.31
C LEU A 223 6.13 -19.49 9.00
N HIS A 224 5.59 -18.28 8.87
CA HIS A 224 4.29 -18.01 8.30
C HIS A 224 4.49 -17.41 6.91
N LEU A 225 4.28 -18.22 5.87
CA LEU A 225 4.39 -17.82 4.47
C LEU A 225 3.00 -17.46 3.98
N ILE A 226 2.74 -16.17 3.75
CA ILE A 226 1.38 -15.68 3.53
C ILE A 226 1.24 -14.98 2.18
N SER A 227 0.17 -15.34 1.48
CA SER A 227 -0.32 -14.62 0.31
C SER A 227 -1.64 -13.94 0.64
N PHE A 228 -1.61 -12.61 0.76
CA PHE A 228 -2.77 -11.77 1.03
C PHE A 228 -3.59 -11.48 -0.23
N THR A 229 -4.87 -11.26 -0.02
CA THR A 229 -5.78 -10.65 -0.99
C THR A 229 -6.00 -9.20 -0.60
N ALA A 230 -6.61 -8.43 -1.48
CA ALA A 230 -7.07 -7.08 -1.21
C ALA A 230 -5.98 -6.13 -0.72
N GLU A 231 -4.80 -6.20 -1.34
CA GLU A 231 -3.81 -5.13 -1.26
C GLU A 231 -4.27 -3.98 -2.17
N GLU A 232 -4.45 -4.28 -3.46
CA GLU A 232 -4.65 -3.27 -4.50
C GLU A 232 -5.99 -2.56 -4.35
N MET A 233 -7.02 -3.36 -4.07
CA MET A 233 -8.40 -2.93 -3.88
C MET A 233 -9.12 -3.88 -2.92
N GLY A 234 -10.41 -3.67 -2.66
CA GLY A 234 -11.22 -4.61 -1.86
C GLY A 234 -11.52 -4.13 -0.45
N SER A 235 -11.02 -2.95 -0.08
CA SER A 235 -11.32 -2.32 1.20
C SER A 235 -12.81 -2.00 1.36
N LEU A 236 -13.43 -2.51 2.43
CA LEU A 236 -14.84 -2.30 2.71
C LEU A 236 -15.17 -0.82 2.93
N GLY A 237 -16.41 -0.46 2.59
CA GLY A 237 -16.92 0.89 2.80
C GLY A 237 -16.15 1.97 2.04
N TYR A 238 -15.44 1.62 0.97
CA TYR A 238 -14.65 2.55 0.17
C TYR A 238 -13.60 3.31 1.01
N SER A 239 -13.05 2.70 2.06
CA SER A 239 -11.98 3.32 2.86
C SER A 239 -10.86 3.81 1.95
N SER A 240 -10.53 5.10 2.04
CA SER A 240 -9.59 5.75 1.12
C SER A 240 -8.13 5.35 1.38
N PHE A 241 -7.83 4.84 2.58
CA PHE A 241 -6.66 3.99 2.80
C PHE A 241 -7.03 2.55 2.37
N SER A 242 -7.02 2.32 1.05
CA SER A 242 -7.44 1.03 0.47
C SER A 242 -6.34 -0.02 0.48
N TRP A 243 -5.08 0.41 0.32
CA TRP A 243 -3.88 -0.44 0.31
C TRP A 243 -3.82 -1.33 1.53
N SER A 244 -3.17 -2.48 1.38
CA SER A 244 -2.93 -3.47 2.44
C SER A 244 -4.17 -3.85 3.26
N TYR A 245 -5.37 -3.81 2.67
CA TYR A 245 -6.60 -4.09 3.42
C TYR A 245 -6.63 -5.53 3.95
N GLY A 246 -6.21 -6.50 3.14
CA GLY A 246 -6.17 -7.90 3.57
C GLY A 246 -5.25 -8.16 4.75
N SER A 247 -4.00 -7.69 4.69
CA SER A 247 -3.06 -7.83 5.81
C SER A 247 -3.53 -7.07 7.05
N ARG A 248 -4.10 -5.87 6.88
CA ARG A 248 -4.67 -5.08 7.97
C ARG A 248 -5.87 -5.78 8.61
N TYR A 249 -6.73 -6.42 7.83
CA TYR A 249 -7.83 -7.21 8.37
C TYR A 249 -7.29 -8.44 9.12
N PHE A 250 -6.35 -9.17 8.50
CA PHE A 250 -5.73 -10.36 9.08
C PHE A 250 -5.13 -10.08 10.45
N ILE A 251 -4.23 -9.10 10.56
CA ILE A 251 -3.53 -8.82 11.81
C ILE A 251 -4.46 -8.35 12.93
N ASN A 252 -5.52 -7.61 12.59
CA ASN A 252 -6.43 -7.02 13.57
C ASN A 252 -7.60 -7.94 13.96
N LYS A 253 -7.96 -8.94 13.13
CA LYS A 253 -9.20 -9.73 13.28
C LYS A 253 -9.01 -11.23 13.20
N CYS A 254 -7.98 -11.71 12.50
CA CYS A 254 -7.76 -13.15 12.29
C CYS A 254 -6.61 -13.68 13.14
N LEU A 255 -5.53 -12.92 13.23
CA LEU A 255 -4.37 -13.28 14.03
C LEU A 255 -4.73 -13.12 15.52
N LYS A 256 -4.66 -14.24 16.25
CA LYS A 256 -5.08 -14.29 17.66
C LYS A 256 -4.07 -13.66 18.60
N ASP A 257 -2.79 -13.73 18.22
CA ASP A 257 -1.68 -13.34 19.06
C ASP A 257 -0.52 -12.83 18.19
N THR A 258 -0.01 -11.66 18.53
CA THR A 258 1.16 -11.05 17.90
C THR A 258 2.44 -11.29 18.70
N ASP A 259 2.34 -11.93 19.87
CA ASP A 259 3.48 -12.25 20.70
C ASP A 259 4.42 -13.21 19.97
N ASN A 260 5.71 -13.06 20.25
CA ASN A 260 6.81 -13.82 19.65
C ASN A 260 7.00 -13.64 18.13
N ILE A 261 6.25 -12.74 17.47
CA ILE A 261 6.54 -12.34 16.08
C ILE A 261 7.75 -11.42 16.07
N LEU A 262 8.88 -11.94 15.59
CA LEU A 262 10.14 -11.21 15.58
C LEU A 262 10.25 -10.21 14.43
N LEU A 263 9.74 -10.59 13.27
CA LEU A 263 9.98 -9.88 12.02
C LEU A 263 8.89 -10.23 10.99
N ASN A 264 8.51 -9.22 10.20
CA ASN A 264 7.85 -9.42 8.92
C ASN A 264 8.80 -9.05 7.77
N ILE A 265 8.94 -9.95 6.80
CA ILE A 265 9.62 -9.73 5.51
C ILE A 265 8.53 -9.69 4.45
N ASN A 266 8.12 -8.48 4.06
CA ASN A 266 7.17 -8.28 2.97
C ASN A 266 7.90 -8.21 1.62
N MET A 267 7.28 -8.75 0.58
CA MET A 267 7.77 -8.76 -0.80
C MET A 267 6.68 -8.20 -1.71
N ASP A 268 6.98 -7.10 -2.39
CA ASP A 268 5.99 -6.28 -3.09
C ASP A 268 6.63 -5.59 -4.30
N ASN A 269 6.03 -5.68 -5.49
CA ASN A 269 6.49 -5.04 -6.73
C ASN A 269 8.04 -5.08 -6.91
N ILE A 270 8.63 -6.26 -6.73
CA ILE A 270 10.09 -6.43 -6.76
C ILE A 270 10.60 -6.17 -8.18
N ASN A 271 11.59 -5.28 -8.32
CA ASN A 271 12.46 -5.23 -9.50
C ASN A 271 13.74 -6.04 -9.20
N PRO A 272 13.91 -7.25 -9.75
CA PRO A 272 15.02 -8.13 -9.36
C PRO A 272 16.40 -7.52 -9.59
N LYS A 273 16.55 -6.69 -10.63
CA LYS A 273 17.85 -6.12 -11.02
C LYS A 273 18.32 -5.02 -10.09
N THR A 274 17.39 -4.25 -9.52
CA THR A 274 17.68 -3.11 -8.65
C THR A 274 16.69 -3.08 -7.48
N PRO A 275 16.75 -4.07 -6.59
CA PRO A 275 15.81 -4.16 -5.49
C PRO A 275 16.09 -3.08 -4.45
N ILE A 276 15.03 -2.65 -3.77
CA ILE A 276 15.03 -1.63 -2.72
C ILE A 276 14.52 -2.32 -1.45
N ILE A 277 15.18 -2.10 -0.33
CA ILE A 277 14.69 -2.54 0.98
C ILE A 277 14.29 -1.30 1.79
N LYS A 278 13.00 -1.20 2.06
CA LYS A 278 12.41 -0.24 3.00
C LYS A 278 12.17 -0.93 4.33
N TYR A 279 12.61 -0.36 5.45
CA TYR A 279 12.55 -1.05 6.74
C TYR A 279 12.28 -0.11 7.91
N THR A 280 11.71 -0.68 8.98
CA THR A 280 11.63 -0.04 10.30
C THR A 280 13.02 0.01 10.95
N PRO A 281 13.35 1.06 11.73
CA PRO A 281 14.65 1.18 12.40
C PRO A 281 15.02 -0.07 13.19
N GLY A 282 16.29 -0.46 13.12
CA GLY A 282 16.84 -1.60 13.84
C GLY A 282 17.03 -2.85 12.97
N LEU A 283 16.67 -2.78 11.70
CA LEU A 283 16.80 -3.87 10.72
C LEU A 283 17.94 -3.65 9.71
N SER A 284 18.70 -2.55 9.81
CA SER A 284 19.70 -2.15 8.80
C SER A 284 20.79 -3.20 8.53
N ASN A 285 21.08 -4.05 9.52
CA ASN A 285 22.14 -5.06 9.44
C ASN A 285 21.65 -6.44 8.98
N LEU A 286 20.35 -6.62 8.73
CA LEU A 286 19.83 -7.93 8.30
C LEU A 286 20.27 -8.27 6.88
N PHE A 287 20.15 -7.29 5.98
CA PHE A 287 20.60 -7.39 4.60
C PHE A 287 21.83 -6.50 4.44
N THR A 288 22.96 -7.08 4.03
CA THR A 288 24.26 -6.38 3.93
C THR A 288 24.86 -6.46 2.53
N THR A 289 24.05 -6.73 1.52
CA THR A 289 24.54 -6.86 0.13
C THR A 289 24.47 -5.53 -0.59
N ASN A 290 25.47 -5.28 -1.45
CA ASN A 290 25.57 -4.03 -2.21
C ASN A 290 24.57 -3.95 -3.38
N GLN A 291 23.78 -5.01 -3.62
CA GLN A 291 22.76 -5.02 -4.68
C GLN A 291 21.51 -4.22 -4.32
N TYR A 292 21.18 -4.10 -3.03
CA TYR A 292 19.99 -3.38 -2.61
C TYR A 292 20.26 -1.89 -2.39
N VAL A 293 19.24 -1.08 -2.67
CA VAL A 293 19.15 0.28 -2.14
C VAL A 293 18.39 0.23 -0.81
N TYR A 294 19.01 0.73 0.25
CA TYR A 294 18.45 0.70 1.59
C TYR A 294 17.78 2.01 1.96
N LYS A 295 16.57 1.94 2.51
CA LYS A 295 15.81 3.10 3.00
C LYS A 295 15.25 2.81 4.39
N ASN A 296 15.71 3.56 5.40
CA ASN A 296 15.19 3.49 6.76
C ASN A 296 13.86 4.27 6.87
N ILE A 297 12.81 3.72 6.25
CA ILE A 297 11.43 4.21 6.31
C ILE A 297 10.49 3.03 6.04
N PRO A 298 9.40 2.85 6.79
CA PRO A 298 8.41 1.83 6.47
C PRO A 298 7.70 2.12 5.14
N GLU A 299 7.41 1.08 4.36
CA GLU A 299 6.64 1.19 3.12
C GLU A 299 5.13 1.16 3.42
N ILE A 300 4.42 2.25 3.14
CA ILE A 300 2.98 2.45 3.47
C ILE A 300 2.01 1.89 2.44
N TYR A 301 2.46 1.70 1.21
CA TYR A 301 1.67 1.14 0.11
C TYR A 301 1.69 -0.39 0.08
N SER A 302 2.22 -1.05 1.12
CA SER A 302 2.43 -2.49 1.13
C SER A 302 1.87 -3.16 2.38
N ASP A 303 1.72 -4.48 2.34
CA ASP A 303 1.27 -5.28 3.49
C ASP A 303 2.21 -5.19 4.70
N GLY A 304 3.49 -4.88 4.49
CA GLY A 304 4.45 -4.67 5.57
C GLY A 304 4.09 -3.50 6.50
N TYR A 305 3.31 -2.53 6.01
CA TYR A 305 2.84 -1.43 6.83
C TYR A 305 1.90 -1.89 7.96
N SER A 306 1.02 -2.85 7.67
CA SER A 306 0.05 -3.39 8.63
C SER A 306 0.74 -4.01 9.84
N PHE A 307 1.89 -4.66 9.65
CA PHE A 307 2.72 -5.21 10.71
C PHE A 307 3.41 -4.11 11.52
N THR A 308 3.99 -3.11 10.84
CA THR A 308 4.59 -1.93 11.51
C THR A 308 3.58 -1.23 12.42
N LYS A 309 2.35 -1.01 11.94
CA LYS A 309 1.26 -0.38 12.69
C LYS A 309 0.77 -1.18 13.89
N ASN A 310 1.12 -2.47 13.96
CA ASN A 310 0.86 -3.34 15.11
C ASN A 310 2.10 -3.57 15.98
N GLY A 311 3.19 -2.84 15.73
CA GLY A 311 4.38 -2.89 16.55
C GLY A 311 5.36 -4.01 16.21
N ILE A 312 5.22 -4.62 15.04
CA ILE A 312 6.09 -5.70 14.57
C ILE A 312 7.17 -5.09 13.66
N PRO A 313 8.48 -5.30 13.94
CA PRO A 313 9.54 -4.89 13.03
C PRO A 313 9.29 -5.44 11.64
N SER A 314 9.37 -4.59 10.62
CA SER A 314 9.02 -4.97 9.26
C SER A 314 9.99 -4.39 8.25
N LEU A 315 10.32 -5.18 7.24
CA LEU A 315 10.98 -4.72 6.03
C LEU A 315 10.17 -5.13 4.80
N THR A 316 10.27 -4.33 3.75
CA THR A 316 9.65 -4.57 2.45
C THR A 316 10.74 -4.58 1.40
N ILE A 317 10.83 -5.69 0.66
CA ILE A 317 11.68 -5.83 -0.52
C ILE A 317 10.80 -5.45 -1.72
N GLU A 318 11.18 -4.39 -2.41
CA GLU A 318 10.44 -3.80 -3.53
C GLU A 318 11.40 -3.33 -4.64
N GLY A 319 10.88 -2.64 -5.66
CA GLY A 319 11.72 -2.03 -6.67
C GLY A 319 11.03 -0.92 -7.47
N ASN A 320 11.83 -0.19 -8.24
CA ASN A 320 11.28 0.78 -9.20
C ASN A 320 10.93 0.05 -10.50
N ASN A 321 9.66 -0.30 -10.68
CA ASN A 321 9.15 -0.90 -11.91
C ASN A 321 8.47 0.16 -12.79
N ASN A 322 9.04 0.45 -13.96
CA ASN A 322 8.46 1.41 -14.92
C ASN A 322 7.12 0.94 -15.50
N ASN A 323 6.79 -0.34 -15.37
CA ASN A 323 5.57 -0.96 -15.87
C ASN A 323 4.57 -1.25 -14.74
N TYR A 324 4.78 -0.73 -13.53
CA TYR A 324 3.87 -0.88 -12.40
C TYR A 324 2.42 -0.54 -12.78
N HIS A 325 1.49 -1.43 -12.43
CA HIS A 325 0.07 -1.37 -12.78
C HIS A 325 -0.23 -1.19 -14.27
N THR A 326 0.63 -1.70 -15.17
CA THR A 326 0.39 -1.62 -16.62
C THR A 326 0.24 -3.00 -17.23
N ILE A 327 -0.33 -3.05 -18.43
CA ILE A 327 -0.38 -4.28 -19.24
C ILE A 327 1.01 -4.83 -19.60
N ASP A 328 2.05 -3.99 -19.51
CA ASP A 328 3.43 -4.36 -19.81
C ASP A 328 4.19 -4.84 -18.56
N ASP A 329 3.53 -5.06 -17.42
CA ASP A 329 4.16 -5.64 -16.24
C ASP A 329 4.47 -7.13 -16.46
N ILE A 330 5.63 -7.39 -17.07
CA ILE A 330 6.05 -8.70 -17.56
C ILE A 330 7.52 -8.91 -17.19
N ILE A 331 7.82 -10.04 -16.55
CA ILE A 331 9.15 -10.48 -16.19
C ILE A 331 9.92 -11.03 -17.40
N ASP A 332 11.21 -10.71 -17.46
CA ASP A 332 12.16 -11.18 -18.46
C ASP A 332 12.92 -12.42 -17.95
N LEU A 333 13.23 -13.36 -18.84
CA LEU A 333 14.05 -14.53 -18.54
C LEU A 333 15.45 -14.15 -18.01
N ASN A 334 15.99 -13.00 -18.43
CA ASN A 334 17.28 -12.50 -17.93
C ASN A 334 17.24 -12.10 -16.45
N GLU A 335 16.06 -12.05 -15.82
CA GLU A 335 15.88 -11.72 -14.41
C GLU A 335 16.04 -12.92 -13.48
N GLU A 336 16.01 -14.15 -14.02
CA GLU A 336 16.04 -15.39 -13.21
C GLU A 336 17.24 -15.47 -12.26
N LYS A 337 18.42 -15.02 -12.68
CA LYS A 337 19.60 -15.01 -11.81
C LYS A 337 19.43 -14.11 -10.58
N TYR A 338 18.84 -12.92 -10.76
CA TYR A 338 18.64 -11.95 -9.70
C TYR A 338 17.51 -12.39 -8.76
N ILE A 339 16.50 -13.07 -9.29
CA ILE A 339 15.44 -13.68 -8.49
C ILE A 339 16.02 -14.71 -7.51
N ASN A 340 16.95 -15.55 -7.98
CA ASN A 340 17.61 -16.54 -7.11
C ASN A 340 18.48 -15.86 -6.04
N GLU A 341 19.17 -14.77 -6.37
CA GLU A 341 19.95 -13.98 -5.40
C GLU A 341 19.06 -13.43 -4.26
N ILE A 342 17.83 -13.00 -4.57
CA ILE A 342 16.86 -12.54 -3.56
C ILE A 342 16.43 -13.69 -2.63
N ILE A 343 16.14 -14.88 -3.19
CA ILE A 343 15.78 -16.07 -2.41
C ILE A 343 16.93 -16.44 -1.44
N ASP A 344 18.15 -16.47 -1.95
CA ASP A 344 19.35 -16.80 -1.17
C ASP A 344 19.56 -15.79 -0.04
N ASP A 345 19.35 -14.50 -0.31
CA ASP A 345 19.48 -13.45 0.70
C ASP A 345 18.42 -13.54 1.80
N ILE A 346 17.15 -13.80 1.47
CA ILE A 346 16.11 -14.02 2.47
C ILE A 346 16.42 -15.26 3.30
N ASN A 347 16.75 -16.39 2.66
CA ASN A 347 17.06 -17.64 3.35
C ASN A 347 18.29 -17.50 4.26
N ARG A 348 19.28 -16.71 3.86
CA ARG A 348 20.44 -16.39 4.71
C ARG A 348 20.02 -15.66 5.98
N VAL A 349 19.17 -14.64 5.89
CA VAL A 349 18.61 -13.94 7.07
C VAL A 349 17.87 -14.93 7.97
N LEU A 350 17.02 -15.78 7.38
CA LEU A 350 16.24 -16.77 8.12
C LEU A 350 17.08 -17.92 8.72
N SER A 351 18.32 -18.09 8.28
CA SER A 351 19.29 -19.05 8.83
C SER A 351 20.10 -18.50 10.00
N MET A 352 20.03 -17.20 10.28
CA MET A 352 20.73 -16.60 11.42
C MET A 352 20.20 -17.19 12.73
N GLU A 353 21.10 -17.59 13.64
CA GLU A 353 20.69 -18.19 14.93
C GLU A 353 19.90 -17.20 15.80
N ASN A 354 20.22 -15.92 15.72
CA ASN A 354 19.55 -14.86 16.45
C ASN A 354 19.38 -13.61 15.58
N ILE A 355 18.14 -13.35 15.16
CA ILE A 355 17.74 -12.05 14.62
C ILE A 355 17.54 -11.10 15.80
N SER A 356 18.38 -10.09 15.90
CA SER A 356 18.32 -9.06 16.94
C SER A 356 17.97 -7.70 16.33
N ILE A 357 17.02 -6.99 16.93
CA ILE A 357 16.66 -5.63 16.53
C ILE A 357 17.64 -4.64 17.15
N ASN A 358 18.29 -3.83 16.32
CA ASN A 358 19.21 -2.78 16.78
C ASN A 358 18.42 -1.54 17.25
N ILE A 359 18.02 -1.57 18.51
CA ILE A 359 17.21 -0.50 19.15
C ILE A 359 17.86 0.89 19.06
N ASN A 360 19.19 0.99 18.95
CA ASN A 360 19.88 2.28 18.82
C ASN A 360 19.50 3.05 17.55
N GLU A 361 19.10 2.37 16.47
CA GLU A 361 18.59 3.04 15.27
C GLU A 361 17.28 3.78 15.56
N MET A 362 16.37 3.17 16.32
CA MET A 362 15.14 3.83 16.76
C MET A 362 15.45 5.00 17.70
N LYS A 363 16.42 4.87 18.63
CA LYS A 363 16.86 5.99 19.46
C LYS A 363 17.30 7.18 18.61
N ASN A 364 18.14 6.93 17.61
CA ASN A 364 18.64 7.98 16.71
C ASN A 364 17.50 8.65 15.94
N GLU A 365 16.55 7.88 15.40
CA GLU A 365 15.39 8.44 14.72
C GLU A 365 14.52 9.29 15.66
N MET A 366 14.26 8.81 16.87
CA MET A 366 13.50 9.55 17.89
C MET A 366 14.21 10.85 18.31
N ILE A 367 15.54 10.86 18.38
CA ILE A 367 16.32 12.08 18.65
C ILE A 367 16.16 13.08 17.49
N GLU A 368 16.31 12.63 16.25
CA GLU A 368 16.18 13.50 15.07
C GLU A 368 14.77 14.05 14.91
N ILE A 369 13.74 13.21 15.11
CA ILE A 369 12.35 13.63 15.04
C ILE A 369 11.99 14.57 16.20
N GLY A 370 12.52 14.30 17.39
CA GLY A 370 12.35 15.12 18.59
C GLY A 370 12.77 16.56 18.40
N LYS A 371 13.73 16.86 17.50
CA LYS A 371 14.11 18.24 17.16
C LYS A 371 12.93 19.06 16.61
N LYS A 372 11.98 18.42 15.92
CA LYS A 372 10.81 19.03 15.26
C LYS A 372 9.56 19.09 16.13
N LEU A 373 9.57 18.45 17.31
CA LEU A 373 8.39 18.36 18.19
C LEU A 373 8.26 19.57 19.15
N PRO A 374 7.07 19.81 19.73
CA PRO A 374 6.90 20.79 20.81
C PRO A 374 7.71 20.46 22.08
N VAL A 375 8.08 21.48 22.86
CA VAL A 375 8.92 21.32 24.06
C VAL A 375 8.33 20.33 25.07
N GLY A 376 7.01 20.34 25.26
CA GLY A 376 6.32 19.42 26.17
C GLY A 376 6.46 17.95 25.78
N LEU A 377 6.46 17.63 24.48
CA LEU A 377 6.74 16.26 24.03
C LEU A 377 8.21 15.90 24.20
N LYS A 378 9.14 16.83 23.94
CA LYS A 378 10.58 16.54 23.98
C LYS A 378 11.02 16.03 25.35
N SER A 379 10.50 16.60 26.43
CA SER A 379 10.88 16.19 27.79
C SER A 379 10.44 14.74 28.09
N ILE A 380 9.24 14.35 27.67
CA ILE A 380 8.74 12.98 27.86
C ILE A 380 9.48 12.02 26.92
N LEU A 381 9.73 12.44 25.67
CA LEU A 381 10.42 11.62 24.68
C LEU A 381 11.83 11.22 25.11
N ILE A 382 12.58 12.12 25.78
CA ILE A 382 13.91 11.80 26.32
C ILE A 382 13.83 10.63 27.31
N ASN A 383 12.87 10.65 28.23
CA ASN A 383 12.68 9.55 29.18
C ASN A 383 12.38 8.22 28.47
N VAL A 384 11.58 8.26 27.39
CA VAL A 384 11.29 7.06 26.58
C VAL A 384 12.54 6.58 25.84
N ILE A 385 13.37 7.48 25.31
CA ILE A 385 14.64 7.14 24.61
C ILE A 385 15.63 6.48 25.59
N ASP A 386 15.78 7.03 26.79
CA ASP A 386 16.73 6.53 27.78
C ASP A 386 16.37 5.11 28.26
N ASN A 387 15.08 4.80 28.32
CA ASN A 387 14.55 3.50 28.75
C ASN A 387 14.11 2.60 27.57
N LEU A 388 14.53 2.89 26.33
CA LEU A 388 14.07 2.13 25.17
C LEU A 388 14.54 0.67 25.22
N ASP A 389 13.60 -0.25 25.39
CA ASP A 389 13.73 -1.69 25.22
C ASP A 389 12.86 -2.19 24.03
N TYR A 390 12.75 -3.51 23.84
CA TYR A 390 11.97 -4.07 22.73
C TYR A 390 10.47 -3.78 22.84
N GLU A 391 9.91 -3.83 24.04
CA GLU A 391 8.48 -3.62 24.25
C GLU A 391 8.11 -2.16 23.97
N VAL A 392 8.95 -1.21 24.39
CA VAL A 392 8.77 0.20 24.06
C VAL A 392 9.04 0.47 22.60
N TYR A 393 10.07 -0.14 22.01
CA TYR A 393 10.31 -0.08 20.57
C TYR A 393 9.06 -0.50 19.78
N SER A 394 8.43 -1.62 20.13
CA SER A 394 7.21 -2.11 19.50
C SER A 394 6.07 -1.10 19.59
N ASN A 395 5.90 -0.45 20.75
CA ASN A 395 4.87 0.58 20.91
C ASN A 395 5.18 1.87 20.15
N ILE A 396 6.45 2.23 19.98
CA ILE A 396 6.87 3.39 19.17
C ILE A 396 6.60 3.14 17.68
N LEU A 397 6.82 1.92 17.16
CA LEU A 397 6.50 1.60 15.76
C LEU A 397 5.04 1.89 15.41
N LYS A 398 4.11 1.69 16.34
CA LYS A 398 2.67 1.96 16.14
C LYS A 398 2.38 3.45 15.85
N LEU A 399 3.30 4.35 16.24
CA LEU A 399 3.20 5.80 16.07
C LEU A 399 3.59 6.30 14.67
N TYR A 400 4.09 5.44 13.78
CA TYR A 400 4.25 5.81 12.37
C TYR A 400 2.89 6.13 11.75
N GLY A 401 2.85 7.10 10.86
CA GLY A 401 1.67 7.45 10.08
C GLY A 401 2.02 8.16 8.79
N GLY A 402 1.09 8.11 7.83
CA GLY A 402 1.19 8.76 6.53
C GLY A 402 0.74 10.22 6.52
N ILE A 403 1.44 11.02 5.71
CA ILE A 403 1.11 12.40 5.36
C ILE A 403 1.02 12.49 3.84
N LEU A 404 -0.17 12.78 3.31
CA LEU A 404 -0.38 13.04 1.88
C LEU A 404 -0.52 14.54 1.66
N ASN A 405 0.26 15.09 0.72
CA ASN A 405 0.17 16.48 0.32
C ASN A 405 0.03 16.56 -1.20
N PHE A 406 -0.95 17.25 -1.75
CA PHE A 406 -1.15 17.24 -3.21
C PHE A 406 -0.06 17.90 -4.06
N ASP A 407 0.93 18.55 -3.44
CA ASP A 407 2.13 19.01 -4.16
C ASP A 407 3.18 17.88 -4.32
N ASN A 408 3.00 16.73 -3.66
CA ASN A 408 3.80 15.53 -3.82
C ASN A 408 2.87 14.29 -3.91
N PRO A 409 2.83 13.56 -5.03
CA PRO A 409 1.89 12.46 -5.20
C PRO A 409 2.13 11.28 -4.22
N PHE A 410 3.32 11.19 -3.62
CA PHE A 410 3.67 10.12 -2.68
C PHE A 410 3.35 10.49 -1.22
N ILE A 411 2.90 9.49 -0.45
CA ILE A 411 2.68 9.60 0.99
C ILE A 411 4.03 9.59 1.70
N ASN A 412 4.23 10.53 2.61
CA ASN A 412 5.39 10.56 3.49
C ASN A 412 5.07 9.86 4.82
N VAL A 413 5.90 8.91 5.23
CA VAL A 413 5.72 8.14 6.47
C VAL A 413 6.68 8.66 7.54
N THR A 414 6.17 8.91 8.73
CA THR A 414 7.02 9.41 9.82
C THR A 414 6.41 9.14 11.20
N LEU A 415 7.25 9.06 12.24
CA LEU A 415 6.78 9.12 13.62
C LEU A 415 6.14 10.49 13.89
N PHE A 416 5.09 10.51 14.71
CA PHE A 416 4.38 11.75 15.08
C PHE A 416 3.80 12.50 13.86
N HIS A 417 3.33 11.74 12.86
CA HIS A 417 2.87 12.25 11.57
C HIS A 417 1.86 13.39 11.66
N LYS A 418 0.97 13.38 12.67
CA LYS A 418 -0.01 14.46 12.84
C LYS A 418 0.64 15.81 13.19
N LEU A 419 1.62 15.80 14.10
CA LEU A 419 2.36 17.02 14.49
C LEU A 419 3.34 17.47 13.40
N ILE A 420 3.92 16.53 12.66
CA ILE A 420 4.84 16.87 11.57
C ILE A 420 4.06 17.40 10.36
N GLY A 421 2.95 16.75 10.01
CA GLY A 421 2.11 17.16 8.91
C GLY A 421 1.46 18.52 9.15
N ILE A 422 1.01 18.81 10.38
CA ILE A 422 0.42 20.12 10.71
C ILE A 422 1.44 21.28 10.68
N ASN A 423 2.73 21.00 10.93
CA ASN A 423 3.78 22.02 10.80
C ASN A 423 4.24 22.23 9.35
N ASN A 424 3.89 21.33 8.42
CA ASN A 424 4.30 21.35 7.02
C ASN A 424 3.09 21.41 6.07
N ILE A 425 2.02 22.08 6.49
CA ILE A 425 0.81 22.24 5.67
C ILE A 425 1.15 23.01 4.39
N LYS A 426 0.67 22.52 3.25
CA LYS A 426 0.65 23.28 1.99
C LYS A 426 -0.79 23.59 1.59
N ASN A 427 -1.18 23.36 0.33
CA ASN A 427 -2.56 23.63 -0.11
C ASN A 427 -3.58 22.72 0.58
N TYR A 428 -3.41 21.40 0.44
CA TYR A 428 -4.24 20.37 1.07
C TYR A 428 -3.33 19.27 1.60
N THR A 429 -3.42 19.02 2.90
CA THR A 429 -2.68 17.96 3.59
C THR A 429 -3.67 17.02 4.25
N TYR A 430 -3.49 15.71 4.05
CA TYR A 430 -4.24 14.66 4.72
C TYR A 430 -3.30 13.88 5.65
N LEU A 431 -3.75 13.68 6.88
CA LEU A 431 -3.05 12.92 7.91
C LEU A 431 -3.78 11.60 8.12
N GLU A 432 -3.06 10.49 7.98
CA GLU A 432 -3.63 9.15 8.20
C GLU A 432 -4.32 9.03 9.57
N GLY A 433 -5.48 8.39 9.59
CA GLY A 433 -6.18 8.13 10.84
C GLY A 433 -7.52 7.41 10.69
N SER A 434 -8.21 7.31 11.82
CA SER A 434 -9.55 6.73 11.96
C SER A 434 -10.44 7.67 12.82
N PRO A 435 -10.98 8.77 12.27
CA PRO A 435 -10.89 9.17 10.86
C PRO A 435 -9.57 9.85 10.51
N SER A 436 -9.24 9.92 9.22
CA SER A 436 -8.18 10.80 8.73
C SER A 436 -8.55 12.27 8.86
N ILE A 437 -7.53 13.13 8.85
CA ILE A 437 -7.69 14.55 9.08
C ILE A 437 -7.25 15.31 7.85
N GLU A 438 -8.18 16.06 7.25
CA GLU A 438 -7.91 17.03 6.20
C GLU A 438 -7.58 18.39 6.83
N ILE A 439 -6.48 19.00 6.38
CA ILE A 439 -6.06 20.32 6.81
C ILE A 439 -5.75 21.19 5.59
N SER A 440 -6.33 22.38 5.56
CA SER A 440 -6.02 23.43 4.59
C SER A 440 -5.30 24.59 5.26
N SER A 441 -4.44 25.31 4.52
CA SER A 441 -3.65 26.44 5.04
C SER A 441 -4.44 27.71 5.34
N ALA A 442 -5.76 27.70 5.12
CA ALA A 442 -6.57 28.92 5.17
C ALA A 442 -7.02 29.34 6.57
N ASP A 443 -6.91 28.47 7.59
CA ASP A 443 -7.45 28.73 8.94
C ASP A 443 -6.40 28.54 10.04
N ASN A 444 -5.76 29.66 10.42
CA ASN A 444 -4.70 29.69 11.44
C ASN A 444 -5.19 29.33 12.85
N GLU A 445 -6.45 29.64 13.19
CA GLU A 445 -7.00 29.34 14.52
C GLU A 445 -7.30 27.85 14.64
N PHE A 446 -7.93 27.27 13.61
CA PHE A 446 -8.12 25.83 13.50
C PHE A 446 -6.80 25.06 13.60
N ILE A 447 -5.78 25.47 12.83
CA ILE A 447 -4.44 24.83 12.87
C ILE A 447 -3.84 24.89 14.28
N LYS A 448 -3.98 26.02 14.98
CA LYS A 448 -3.45 26.18 16.33
C LYS A 448 -4.15 25.27 17.35
N GLU A 449 -5.47 25.15 17.30
CA GLU A 449 -6.21 24.25 18.19
C GLU A 449 -5.93 22.77 17.87
N MET A 450 -5.90 22.40 16.60
CA MET A 450 -5.53 21.04 16.17
C MET A 450 -4.14 20.66 16.64
N LYS A 451 -3.17 21.58 16.60
CA LYS A 451 -1.83 21.35 17.12
C LYS A 451 -1.82 21.00 18.60
N LYS A 452 -2.63 21.71 19.42
CA LYS A 452 -2.77 21.41 20.86
C LYS A 452 -3.38 20.03 21.09
N ILE A 453 -4.41 19.66 20.30
CA ILE A 453 -5.06 18.36 20.39
C ILE A 453 -4.05 17.24 20.09
N PHE A 454 -3.28 17.37 19.01
CA PHE A 454 -2.25 16.38 18.65
C PHE A 454 -1.10 16.32 19.66
N GLU A 455 -0.69 17.47 20.21
CA GLU A 455 0.30 17.52 21.28
C GLU A 455 -0.19 16.76 22.51
N ALA A 456 -1.42 16.99 22.96
CA ALA A 456 -2.02 16.26 24.07
C ALA A 456 -2.16 14.75 23.78
N GLU A 457 -2.58 14.38 22.56
CA GLU A 457 -2.71 12.98 22.13
C GLU A 457 -1.37 12.24 22.27
N TYR A 458 -0.29 12.78 21.70
CA TYR A 458 1.02 12.14 21.76
C TYR A 458 1.67 12.20 23.15
N ILE A 459 1.40 13.24 23.94
CA ILE A 459 1.80 13.28 25.36
C ILE A 459 1.18 12.09 26.10
N ASN A 460 -0.11 11.85 25.93
CA ASN A 460 -0.79 10.73 26.59
C ASN A 460 -0.23 9.38 26.13
N LEU A 461 0.00 9.21 24.82
CA LEU A 461 0.59 7.99 24.27
C LEU A 461 2.01 7.73 24.82
N LEU A 462 2.87 8.74 24.83
CA LEU A 462 4.22 8.62 25.38
C LEU A 462 4.21 8.41 26.90
N TYR A 463 3.25 9.03 27.60
CA TYR A 463 3.09 8.84 29.05
C TYR A 463 2.69 7.40 29.36
N ASP A 464 1.72 6.84 28.63
CA ASP A 464 1.31 5.44 28.80
C ASP A 464 2.45 4.46 28.49
N ILE A 465 3.28 4.76 27.49
CA ILE A 465 4.52 4.02 27.23
C ILE A 465 5.49 4.14 28.43
N SER A 466 5.66 5.35 28.98
CA SER A 466 6.61 5.61 30.06
C SER A 466 6.23 5.01 31.42
N LYS A 467 4.93 4.75 31.67
CA LYS A 467 4.43 4.13 32.91
C LYS A 467 5.09 2.78 33.24
N LYS A 468 5.71 2.13 32.26
CA LYS A 468 6.40 0.85 32.45
C LYS A 468 7.70 0.96 33.24
N PHE A 469 8.25 2.17 33.34
CA PHE A 469 9.53 2.42 34.01
C PHE A 469 9.41 3.31 35.25
N LEU A 470 8.17 3.64 35.63
CA LEU A 470 7.79 4.34 36.86
C LEU A 470 7.25 3.33 37.86
#